data_AF-A0A2V5P129-F1
#
_entry.id   AF-A0A2V5P129-F1
#
_cell.length_a   1.000
_cell.length_b   1.000
_cell.length_c   1.000
_cell.angle_alpha   90.00
_cell.angle_beta   90.00
_cell.angle_gamma   90.00
#
_symmetry.space_group_name_H-M   'P 1'
#
loop_
_entity.id
_entity.type
_entity.pdbx_description
1 polymer ?
#
loop_
_entity_poly.entity_id
_entity_poly.type
_entity_poly.pdbx_seq_one_letter_code
_entity_poly.pdbx_strand_id
1 'polypeptide(L)'
;TYNENFVIQTTGFPFSDPNIPAGYAPFGIRNFNGNVVVTYAKQDADREDDVPCPGCGFVDVFNTHGQLLRRLVSRGNLNAPWGLEIANGQLWVGNFGDGRINVYDPGNGSFIGRPKDIFNIPLQFDGLWGLLLVDGGMYFTAGITDEEHGIFGVIF
;
A
#
# COMPACT_ATOMS: atom_id res chain seq x y z
N THR A 1 8.04 -15.48 12.52
CA THR A 1 8.48 -15.26 11.13
C THR A 1 9.06 -16.54 10.58
N TYR A 2 9.16 -16.70 9.27
CA TYR A 2 9.80 -17.86 8.63
C TYR A 2 11.12 -17.42 7.97
N ASN A 3 12.14 -18.28 7.93
CA ASN A 3 13.33 -18.04 7.10
C ASN A 3 13.07 -18.44 5.63
N GLU A 4 14.07 -18.27 4.75
CA GLU A 4 13.99 -18.64 3.33
C GLU A 4 13.73 -20.13 3.08
N ASN A 5 13.89 -20.97 4.10
CA ASN A 5 13.58 -22.40 4.08
C ASN A 5 12.22 -22.72 4.72
N PHE A 6 11.37 -21.71 4.97
CA PHE A 6 10.06 -21.83 5.61
C PHE A 6 10.11 -22.46 7.01
N VAL A 7 11.21 -22.27 7.74
CA VAL A 7 11.34 -22.70 9.14
C VAL A 7 10.90 -21.59 10.08
N ILE A 8 10.01 -21.92 11.02
CA ILE A 8 9.55 -20.99 12.07
C ILE A 8 10.77 -20.48 12.84
N GLN A 9 10.95 -19.16 12.82
CA GLN A 9 11.90 -18.44 13.64
C GLN A 9 11.24 -18.09 14.98
N THR A 10 11.86 -18.52 16.08
CA THR A 10 11.39 -18.26 17.46
C THR A 10 12.08 -17.06 18.11
N THR A 11 13.07 -16.47 17.44
CA THR A 11 13.81 -15.28 17.87
C THR A 11 13.82 -14.25 16.74
N GLY A 12 13.85 -12.95 17.08
CA GLY A 12 13.90 -11.84 16.11
C GLY A 12 12.65 -10.96 16.08
N PHE A 13 12.55 -10.08 15.08
CA PHE A 13 11.43 -9.15 14.92
C PHE A 13 10.39 -9.70 13.94
N PRO A 14 9.11 -9.74 14.32
CA PRO A 14 8.14 -10.56 13.61
C PRO A 14 7.46 -9.86 12.41
N PHE A 15 7.96 -8.71 11.93
CA PHE A 15 7.23 -7.83 11.01
C PHE A 15 5.83 -7.46 11.55
N SER A 16 5.77 -7.09 12.83
CA SER A 16 4.52 -6.68 13.48
C SER A 16 4.60 -5.25 13.95
N ASP A 17 3.50 -4.52 13.80
CA ASP A 17 3.26 -3.27 14.48
C ASP A 17 2.41 -3.50 15.74
N PRO A 18 2.97 -3.34 16.96
CA PRO A 18 2.21 -3.56 18.19
C PRO A 18 1.14 -2.48 18.45
N ASN A 19 1.19 -1.37 17.72
CA ASN A 19 0.27 -0.25 17.88
C ASN A 19 -0.77 -0.18 16.73
N ILE A 20 -0.79 -1.17 15.83
CA ILE A 20 -1.85 -1.27 14.82
C ILE A 20 -3.18 -1.56 15.53
N PRO A 21 -4.28 -0.86 15.22
CA PRO A 21 -5.57 -1.17 15.82
C PRO A 21 -6.02 -2.59 15.45
N ALA A 22 -6.75 -3.23 16.36
CA ALA A 22 -7.39 -4.52 16.06
C ALA A 22 -8.35 -4.39 14.87
N GLY A 23 -8.47 -5.47 14.08
CA GLY A 23 -9.28 -5.49 12.86
C GLY A 23 -8.59 -4.89 11.63
N TYR A 24 -7.27 -4.72 11.67
CA TYR A 24 -6.44 -4.36 10.52
C TYR A 24 -5.39 -5.44 10.28
N ALA A 25 -5.04 -5.67 9.02
CA ALA A 25 -4.00 -6.59 8.61
C ALA A 25 -3.15 -6.03 7.46
N PRO A 26 -1.93 -6.55 7.25
CA PRO A 26 -1.13 -6.25 6.08
C PRO A 26 -1.91 -6.53 4.79
N PHE A 27 -1.82 -5.63 3.82
CA PHE A 27 -2.56 -5.73 2.54
C PHE A 27 -1.65 -5.58 1.32
N GLY A 28 -0.69 -4.65 1.37
CA GLY A 28 0.32 -4.44 0.35
C GLY A 28 1.72 -4.34 0.95
N ILE A 29 2.74 -4.65 0.15
CA ILE A 29 4.14 -4.65 0.59
C ILE A 29 5.07 -4.28 -0.56
N ARG A 30 6.10 -3.46 -0.27
CA ARG A 30 7.25 -3.33 -1.16
C ARG A 30 8.54 -2.97 -0.43
N ASN A 31 9.67 -3.43 -0.97
CA ASN A 31 11.00 -3.04 -0.51
C ASN A 31 11.53 -1.86 -1.34
N PHE A 32 11.85 -0.76 -0.67
CA PHE A 32 12.54 0.40 -1.24
C PHE A 32 13.89 0.57 -0.55
N ASN A 33 14.96 0.09 -1.20
CA ASN A 33 16.34 0.25 -0.73
C ASN A 33 16.57 -0.20 0.73
N GLY A 34 15.96 -1.32 1.13
CA GLY A 34 16.09 -1.90 2.47
C GLY A 34 14.99 -1.47 3.45
N ASN A 35 14.14 -0.51 3.07
CA ASN A 35 12.93 -0.18 3.79
C ASN A 35 11.77 -1.02 3.24
N VAL A 36 11.27 -1.96 4.03
CA VAL A 36 10.09 -2.76 3.73
C VAL A 36 8.87 -1.94 4.14
N VAL A 37 8.20 -1.33 3.16
CA VAL A 37 6.99 -0.54 3.37
C VAL A 37 5.78 -1.46 3.25
N VAL A 38 4.93 -1.47 4.27
CA VAL A 38 3.75 -2.35 4.37
C VAL A 38 2.53 -1.48 4.57
N THR A 39 1.51 -1.68 3.76
CA THR A 39 0.20 -1.06 3.96
C THR A 39 -0.70 -1.99 4.76
N TYR A 40 -1.58 -1.40 5.58
CA TYR A 40 -2.57 -2.13 6.35
C TYR A 40 -3.96 -1.66 5.98
N ALA A 41 -4.86 -2.60 5.71
CA ALA A 41 -6.27 -2.37 5.45
C ALA A 41 -7.12 -2.88 6.62
N LYS A 42 -8.31 -2.29 6.79
CA LYS A 42 -9.31 -2.82 7.72
C LYS A 42 -9.81 -4.13 7.14
N GLN A 43 -10.02 -5.15 7.98
CA GLN A 43 -10.62 -6.42 7.58
C GLN A 43 -12.05 -6.54 8.07
N ASP A 44 -12.78 -7.47 7.46
CA ASP A 44 -14.10 -7.87 7.90
C ASP A 44 -14.07 -8.67 9.22
N ALA A 45 -15.24 -9.08 9.70
CA ALA A 45 -15.36 -9.78 10.98
C ALA A 45 -14.72 -11.18 10.94
N ASP A 46 -14.77 -11.82 9.76
CA ASP A 46 -14.25 -13.17 9.53
C ASP A 46 -12.73 -13.17 9.26
N ARG A 47 -12.16 -12.00 8.99
CA ARG A 47 -10.72 -11.72 8.74
C ARG A 47 -10.22 -12.32 7.43
N GLU A 48 -11.09 -12.35 6.44
CA GLU A 48 -10.83 -12.94 5.13
C GLU A 48 -10.59 -11.85 4.09
N ASP A 49 -11.40 -10.79 4.12
CA ASP A 49 -11.37 -9.70 3.14
C ASP A 49 -11.11 -8.33 3.77
N ASP A 50 -10.65 -7.38 2.96
CA ASP A 50 -10.62 -6.00 3.36
C ASP A 50 -12.04 -5.38 3.37
N VAL A 51 -12.19 -4.34 4.17
CA VAL A 51 -13.42 -3.53 4.21
C VAL A 51 -13.03 -2.12 3.80
N PRO A 52 -13.24 -1.74 2.52
CA PRO A 52 -13.02 -0.39 2.05
C PRO A 52 -13.75 0.64 2.92
N CYS A 53 -13.01 1.57 3.50
CA CYS A 53 -13.58 2.77 4.08
C CYS A 53 -12.63 3.97 4.03
N PRO A 54 -13.16 5.20 3.85
CA PRO A 54 -12.35 6.41 3.87
C PRO A 54 -11.58 6.56 5.19
N GLY A 55 -10.26 6.68 5.11
CA GLY A 55 -9.38 6.83 6.27
C GLY A 55 -9.14 5.54 7.06
N CYS A 56 -9.46 4.38 6.47
CA CYS A 56 -9.25 3.07 7.07
C CYS A 56 -8.00 2.39 6.51
N GLY A 57 -6.86 3.02 6.67
CA GLY A 57 -5.60 2.37 6.35
C GLY A 57 -4.42 2.95 7.09
N PHE A 58 -3.32 2.22 7.04
CA PHE A 58 -2.04 2.64 7.59
C PHE A 58 -0.92 2.26 6.62
N VAL A 59 0.23 2.93 6.76
CA VAL A 59 1.46 2.56 6.07
C VAL A 59 2.57 2.56 7.10
N ASP A 60 3.22 1.42 7.28
CA ASP A 60 4.35 1.23 8.17
C ASP A 60 5.63 0.99 7.37
N VAL A 61 6.77 1.30 7.99
CA VAL A 61 8.10 1.06 7.44
C VAL A 61 8.85 0.16 8.39
N PHE A 62 9.24 -1.01 7.89
CA PHE A 62 10.12 -1.96 8.53
C PHE A 62 11.50 -1.94 7.88
N ASN A 63 12.50 -2.49 8.55
CA ASN A 63 13.71 -2.94 7.86
C ASN A 63 13.59 -4.41 7.42
N THR A 64 14.58 -4.90 6.69
CA THR A 64 14.64 -6.29 6.21
C THR A 64 14.77 -7.35 7.32
N HIS A 65 15.07 -6.96 8.55
CA HIS A 65 15.10 -7.86 9.72
C HIS A 65 13.75 -7.94 10.45
N GLY A 66 12.72 -7.24 9.95
CA GLY A 66 11.38 -7.22 10.52
C GLY A 66 11.17 -6.23 11.66
N GLN A 67 12.15 -5.36 11.94
CA GLN A 67 12.00 -4.29 12.93
C GLN A 67 11.10 -3.21 12.37
N LEU A 68 10.01 -2.87 13.09
CA LEU A 68 9.25 -1.67 12.80
C LEU A 68 10.13 -0.45 13.05
N LEU A 69 10.40 0.33 12.01
CA LEU A 69 11.15 1.58 12.10
C LEU A 69 10.23 2.73 12.46
N ARG A 70 9.07 2.83 11.79
CA ARG A 70 8.04 3.84 12.07
C ARG A 70 6.71 3.52 11.41
N ARG A 71 5.65 4.12 11.94
CA ARG A 71 4.41 4.35 11.19
C ARG A 71 4.58 5.60 10.32
N LEU A 72 4.41 5.45 9.01
CA LEU A 72 4.55 6.53 8.05
C LEU A 72 3.26 7.31 7.89
N VAL A 73 2.16 6.62 7.62
CA VAL A 73 0.86 7.25 7.36
C VAL A 73 -0.20 6.57 8.22
N SER A 74 -1.08 7.37 8.81
CA SER A 74 -2.24 6.89 9.56
C SER A 74 -3.50 7.50 9.01
N ARG A 75 -4.43 6.66 8.56
CA ARG A 75 -5.78 7.05 8.17
C ARG A 75 -5.76 8.06 7.01
N GLY A 76 -6.58 9.12 7.11
CA GLY A 76 -6.61 10.21 6.13
C GLY A 76 -7.14 9.75 4.78
N ASN A 77 -6.31 9.83 3.75
CA ASN A 77 -6.72 9.51 2.38
C ASN A 77 -6.60 8.02 2.04
N LEU A 78 -6.16 7.18 2.97
CA LEU A 78 -6.02 5.73 2.75
C LEU A 78 -7.39 5.04 2.79
N ASN A 79 -7.65 4.19 1.80
CA ASN A 79 -8.85 3.37 1.71
C ASN A 79 -8.44 2.02 1.09
N ALA A 80 -8.35 0.98 1.93
CA ALA A 80 -7.76 -0.31 1.56
C ALA A 80 -6.46 -0.15 0.72
N PRO A 81 -5.41 0.48 1.29
CA PRO A 81 -4.19 0.78 0.53
C PRO A 81 -3.42 -0.48 0.17
N TRP A 82 -3.08 -0.67 -1.11
CA TRP A 82 -2.34 -1.84 -1.59
C TRP A 82 -1.08 -1.44 -2.37
N GLY A 83 -1.27 -0.76 -3.50
CA GLY A 83 -0.18 -0.42 -4.41
C GLY A 83 0.82 0.53 -3.78
N LEU A 84 2.11 0.24 -3.93
CA LEU A 84 3.20 1.06 -3.42
C LEU A 84 4.25 1.23 -4.51
N GLU A 85 4.61 2.47 -4.85
CA GLU A 85 5.75 2.80 -5.73
C GLU A 85 6.40 4.12 -5.31
N ILE A 86 7.71 4.26 -5.54
CA ILE A 86 8.43 5.54 -5.48
C ILE A 86 8.52 6.10 -6.90
N ALA A 87 7.87 7.22 -7.13
CA ALA A 87 7.97 7.97 -8.38
C ALA A 87 8.34 9.42 -8.09
N ASN A 88 9.32 9.95 -8.83
CA ASN A 88 9.84 11.31 -8.66
C ASN A 88 10.25 11.62 -7.20
N GLY A 89 10.77 10.62 -6.48
CA GLY A 89 11.17 10.73 -5.07
C GLY A 89 10.01 10.79 -4.07
N GLN A 90 8.77 10.55 -4.51
CA GLN A 90 7.56 10.58 -3.68
C GLN A 90 6.96 9.19 -3.56
N LEU A 91 6.31 8.89 -2.43
CA LEU A 91 5.60 7.64 -2.23
C LEU A 91 4.19 7.72 -2.83
N TRP A 92 3.94 6.93 -3.85
CA TRP A 92 2.62 6.75 -4.46
C TRP A 92 1.96 5.54 -3.82
N VAL A 93 0.77 5.76 -3.25
CA VAL A 93 -0.05 4.72 -2.62
C VAL A 93 -1.33 4.56 -3.43
N GLY A 94 -1.48 3.40 -4.06
CA GLY A 94 -2.72 2.99 -4.72
C GLY A 94 -3.71 2.45 -3.69
N ASN A 95 -4.90 3.04 -3.65
CA ASN A 95 -6.01 2.55 -2.84
C ASN A 95 -6.83 1.56 -3.66
N PHE A 96 -6.93 0.33 -3.20
CA PHE A 96 -7.82 -0.67 -3.79
C PHE A 96 -9.28 -0.21 -3.65
N GLY A 97 -9.67 0.20 -2.45
CA GLY A 97 -11.07 0.42 -2.08
C GLY A 97 -11.75 1.66 -2.66
N ASP A 98 -11.00 2.68 -3.12
CA ASP A 98 -11.58 3.79 -3.90
C ASP A 98 -10.89 4.02 -5.24
N GLY A 99 -9.93 3.18 -5.61
CA GLY A 99 -9.21 3.24 -6.86
C GLY A 99 -8.27 4.43 -7.03
N ARG A 100 -8.12 5.30 -6.02
CA ARG A 100 -7.33 6.52 -6.14
C ARG A 100 -5.86 6.28 -5.85
N ILE A 101 -5.03 7.13 -6.44
CA ILE A 101 -3.61 7.23 -6.07
C ILE A 101 -3.43 8.43 -5.15
N ASN A 102 -2.82 8.22 -3.98
CA ASN A 102 -2.45 9.26 -3.04
C ASN A 102 -0.92 9.35 -2.96
N VAL A 103 -0.38 10.56 -3.06
CA VAL A 103 1.06 10.82 -3.05
C VAL A 103 1.45 11.39 -1.71
N TYR A 104 2.52 10.84 -1.11
CA TYR A 104 3.03 11.21 0.20
C TYR A 104 4.54 11.48 0.16
N ASP A 105 4.99 12.29 1.10
CA ASP A 105 6.41 12.44 1.41
C ASP A 105 6.92 11.14 2.07
N PRO A 106 7.94 10.45 1.51
CA PRO A 106 8.40 9.17 2.05
C PRO A 106 9.17 9.30 3.38
N GLY A 107 9.63 10.50 3.73
CA GLY A 107 10.34 10.78 4.98
C GLY A 107 9.38 10.90 6.16
N ASN A 108 8.32 11.70 6.01
CA ASN A 108 7.43 12.06 7.12
C ASN A 108 5.96 11.64 6.92
N GLY A 109 5.58 11.12 5.75
CA GLY A 109 4.22 10.65 5.47
C GLY A 109 3.18 11.75 5.24
N SER A 110 3.60 13.01 5.06
CA SER A 110 2.69 14.11 4.75
C SER A 110 2.07 13.91 3.37
N PHE A 111 0.76 14.15 3.26
CA PHE A 111 0.05 14.09 1.99
C PHE A 111 0.46 15.24 1.07
N ILE A 112 0.83 14.93 -0.16
CA ILE A 112 1.26 15.88 -1.18
C ILE A 112 0.10 16.17 -2.16
N GLY A 113 -0.63 15.14 -2.58
CA GLY A 113 -1.71 15.30 -3.55
C GLY A 113 -2.08 14.01 -4.25
N ARG A 114 -2.72 14.15 -5.42
CA ARG A 114 -3.09 13.03 -6.30
C ARG A 114 -2.61 13.34 -7.72
N PRO A 115 -2.08 12.36 -8.45
CA PRO A 115 -1.83 12.53 -9.88
C PRO A 115 -3.16 12.78 -10.60
N LYS A 116 -3.08 13.54 -11.69
CA LYS A 116 -4.25 13.98 -12.45
C LYS A 116 -4.01 13.77 -13.94
N ASP A 117 -5.09 13.60 -14.68
CA ASP A 117 -5.06 13.54 -16.14
C ASP A 117 -4.87 14.94 -16.78
N ILE A 118 -4.87 14.97 -18.11
CA ILE A 118 -4.74 16.19 -18.91
C ILE A 118 -5.90 17.19 -18.72
N PHE A 119 -7.01 16.75 -18.15
CA PHE A 119 -8.18 17.56 -17.81
C PHE A 119 -8.20 17.98 -16.34
N ASN A 120 -7.10 17.75 -15.60
CA ASN A 120 -6.95 18.07 -14.18
C ASN A 120 -7.92 17.27 -13.28
N ILE A 121 -8.35 16.09 -13.72
CA ILE A 121 -9.17 15.14 -12.96
C ILE A 121 -8.24 14.15 -12.25
N PRO A 122 -8.39 13.92 -10.92
CA PRO A 122 -7.61 12.91 -10.22
C PRO A 122 -7.76 11.52 -10.85
N LEU A 123 -6.63 10.82 -11.03
CA LEU A 123 -6.65 9.45 -11.55
C LEU A 123 -7.37 8.52 -10.58
N GLN A 124 -8.22 7.66 -11.14
CA GLN A 124 -9.00 6.69 -10.40
C GLN A 124 -9.21 5.44 -11.27
N PHE A 125 -8.85 4.28 -10.72
CA PHE A 125 -8.99 2.98 -11.35
C PHE A 125 -9.65 2.04 -10.34
N ASP A 126 -10.88 1.61 -10.60
CA ASP A 126 -11.63 0.72 -9.71
C ASP A 126 -10.81 -0.53 -9.33
N GLY A 127 -10.73 -0.88 -8.04
CA GLY A 127 -9.91 -1.98 -7.54
C GLY A 127 -8.40 -1.83 -7.79
N LEU A 128 -7.84 -0.63 -7.69
CA LEU A 128 -6.42 -0.36 -7.99
C LEU A 128 -5.48 -1.18 -7.09
N TRP A 129 -4.68 -2.04 -7.72
CA TRP A 129 -3.90 -3.08 -7.05
C TRP A 129 -2.40 -2.76 -7.03
N GLY A 130 -1.72 -2.99 -8.15
CA GLY A 130 -0.28 -2.81 -8.29
C GLY A 130 0.08 -1.47 -8.91
N LEU A 131 1.23 -0.94 -8.51
CA LEU A 131 1.93 0.16 -9.18
C LEU A 131 3.38 -0.26 -9.41
N LEU A 132 3.89 -0.03 -10.62
CA LEU A 132 5.26 -0.36 -11.00
C LEU A 132 5.82 0.69 -11.95
N LEU A 133 6.90 1.35 -11.54
CA LEU A 133 7.69 2.24 -12.36
C LEU A 133 8.85 1.47 -12.98
N VAL A 134 8.83 1.28 -14.30
CA VAL A 134 9.90 0.62 -15.05
C VAL A 134 10.06 1.28 -16.42
N ASP A 135 11.31 1.48 -16.85
CA ASP A 135 11.66 2.10 -18.14
C ASP A 135 10.96 3.45 -18.40
N GLY A 136 10.73 4.22 -17.31
CA GLY A 136 10.05 5.52 -17.34
C GLY A 136 8.53 5.43 -17.34
N GLY A 137 7.95 4.23 -17.49
CA GLY A 137 6.51 4.01 -17.49
C GLY A 137 5.96 3.68 -16.10
N MET A 138 4.90 4.37 -15.67
CA MET A 138 4.16 4.00 -14.45
C MET A 138 3.01 3.06 -14.81
N TYR A 139 3.24 1.76 -14.64
CA TYR A 139 2.26 0.72 -14.90
C TYR A 139 1.37 0.47 -13.69
N PHE A 140 0.12 0.10 -13.95
CA PHE A 140 -0.82 -0.29 -12.91
C PHE A 140 -1.60 -1.54 -13.29
N THR A 141 -2.06 -2.25 -12.27
CA THR A 141 -3.08 -3.30 -12.38
C THR A 141 -4.28 -2.94 -11.52
N ALA A 142 -5.47 -3.36 -11.93
CA ALA A 142 -6.69 -3.11 -11.17
C ALA A 142 -7.65 -4.30 -11.30
N GLY A 143 -8.26 -4.72 -10.20
CA GLY A 143 -9.31 -5.74 -10.13
C GLY A 143 -10.68 -5.10 -10.16
N ILE A 144 -11.23 -4.85 -11.35
CA ILE A 144 -12.52 -4.17 -11.51
C ILE A 144 -13.67 -5.15 -11.28
N THR A 145 -14.85 -4.61 -10.95
CA THR A 145 -16.07 -5.43 -10.75
C THR A 145 -15.85 -6.51 -9.69
N ASP A 146 -15.42 -6.09 -8.49
CA ASP A 146 -15.19 -7.03 -7.38
C ASP A 146 -14.22 -8.15 -7.78
N GLU A 147 -13.11 -7.74 -8.42
CA GLU A 147 -12.03 -8.63 -8.89
C GLU A 147 -12.43 -9.68 -9.93
N GLU A 148 -13.67 -9.70 -10.42
CA GLU A 148 -14.11 -10.60 -11.49
C GLU A 148 -13.32 -10.39 -12.78
N HIS A 149 -12.80 -9.17 -12.98
CA HIS A 149 -12.03 -8.79 -14.17
C HIS A 149 -10.76 -8.00 -13.80
N GLY A 150 -9.78 -8.01 -14.72
CA GLY A 150 -8.52 -7.31 -14.56
C GLY A 150 -8.29 -6.25 -15.63
N ILE A 151 -7.76 -5.10 -15.22
CA ILE A 151 -7.16 -4.09 -16.11
C ILE A 151 -5.66 -4.06 -15.87
N PHE A 152 -4.90 -3.94 -16.97
CA PHE A 152 -3.50 -3.54 -16.96
C PHE A 152 -3.35 -2.30 -17.83
N GLY A 153 -2.59 -1.31 -17.35
CA GLY A 153 -2.39 -0.06 -18.08
C GLY A 153 -1.13 0.68 -17.67
N VAL A 154 -0.91 1.83 -18.31
CA VAL A 154 0.20 2.74 -18.08
C VAL A 154 -0.33 4.17 -17.92
N ILE A 155 0.22 4.92 -16.97
CA ILE A 155 -0.22 6.29 -16.65
C ILE A 155 0.55 7.32 -17.47
N PHE A 156 1.86 7.16 -17.58
CA PHE A 156 2.79 7.97 -18.36
C PHE A 156 3.97 7.10 -18.78
#